data_AF-A0A3M2WY26-F1
#
_entry.id   AF-A0A3M2WY26-F1
#
_cell.length_a   1.000
_cell.length_b   1.000
_cell.length_c   1.000
_cell.angle_alpha   90.00
_cell.angle_beta   90.00
_cell.angle_gamma   90.00
#
_symmetry.space_group_name_H-M   'P 1'
#
loop_
_entity.id
_entity.type
_entity.pdbx_description
1 polymer ?
#
loop_
_entity_poly.entity_id
_entity_poly.type
_entity_poly.pdbx_seq_one_letter_code
_entity_poly.pdbx_strand_id
1 'polypeptide(L)'
;MRSIRNVSHFVADIAQARRLGLIPGEHYFCVSSIRVDCDNPLAPLCWTDVYAQEIYSEVIELAREQPGELIAALIEQHFGRHIEVIDQQVRAVLLTNENAKSLNAETGSPGLKILRQYRDDTGVLMVVSETIHPEDRFTLVTQMRREKGLNSV
;
A
#
# COMPACT_ATOMS: atom_id res chain seq x y z
N MET A 1 -11.20 -10.80 3.37
CA MET A 1 -10.53 -10.57 4.68
C MET A 1 -9.03 -10.31 4.49
N ARG A 2 -8.44 -9.38 5.26
CA ARG A 2 -6.98 -9.18 5.31
C ARG A 2 -6.37 -10.00 6.45
N SER A 3 -5.18 -10.54 6.24
CA SER A 3 -4.42 -11.28 7.24
C SER A 3 -2.97 -10.80 7.22
N ILE A 4 -2.47 -10.33 8.37
CA ILE A 4 -1.07 -9.96 8.53
C ILE A 4 -0.21 -11.23 8.48
N ARG A 5 0.83 -11.20 7.64
CA ARG A 5 1.78 -12.30 7.45
C ARG A 5 3.09 -12.06 8.15
N ASN A 6 3.56 -10.81 8.14
CA ASN A 6 4.83 -10.42 8.74
C ASN A 6 4.75 -8.99 9.25
N VAL A 7 5.51 -8.73 10.31
CA VAL A 7 5.80 -7.38 10.79
C VAL A 7 7.31 -7.31 10.98
N SER A 8 7.93 -6.27 10.42
CA SER A 8 9.37 -6.03 10.56
C SER A 8 9.64 -4.59 10.93
N HIS A 9 10.70 -4.37 11.69
CA HIS A 9 11.19 -3.04 12.05
C HIS A 9 12.57 -2.87 11.45
N PHE A 10 12.86 -1.69 10.91
CA PHE A 10 14.09 -1.43 10.17
C PHE A 10 14.48 0.04 10.23
N VAL A 11 15.76 0.30 9.95
CA VAL A 11 16.27 1.64 9.68
C VAL A 11 16.32 1.82 8.17
N ALA A 12 15.71 2.89 7.66
CA ALA A 12 15.63 3.09 6.22
C ALA A 12 17.02 3.37 5.62
N ASP A 13 17.48 2.49 4.74
CA ASP A 13 18.67 2.75 3.93
C ASP A 13 18.37 3.76 2.80
N ILE A 14 19.42 4.27 2.16
CA ILE A 14 19.30 5.30 1.10
C ILE A 14 18.44 4.81 -0.09
N ALA A 15 18.56 3.54 -0.47
CA ALA A 15 17.85 3.00 -1.63
C ALA A 15 16.36 2.78 -1.32
N GLN A 16 16.05 2.22 -0.16
CA GLN A 16 14.69 2.06 0.36
C GLN A 16 14.02 3.43 0.54
N ALA A 17 14.72 4.37 1.18
CA ALA A 17 14.23 5.72 1.40
C ALA A 17 13.90 6.42 0.09
N ARG A 18 14.80 6.36 -0.91
CA ARG A 18 14.53 6.96 -2.24
C ARG A 18 13.32 6.34 -2.93
N ARG A 19 13.20 5.01 -2.88
CA ARG A 19 12.11 4.27 -3.56
C ARG A 19 10.74 4.55 -2.94
N LEU A 20 10.69 4.66 -1.62
CA LEU A 20 9.46 4.79 -0.83
C LEU A 20 9.16 6.24 -0.40
N GLY A 21 10.10 7.16 -0.60
CA GLY A 21 10.03 8.54 -0.11
C GLY A 21 10.27 8.70 1.39
N LEU A 22 10.86 7.70 2.05
CA LEU A 22 11.20 7.76 3.48
C LEU A 22 12.41 8.66 3.72
N ILE A 23 12.68 8.94 5.00
CA ILE A 23 13.88 9.67 5.43
C ILE A 23 14.98 8.65 5.74
N PRO A 24 16.15 8.71 5.08
CA PRO A 24 17.26 7.79 5.38
C PRO A 24 17.72 7.91 6.84
N GLY A 25 18.02 6.78 7.47
CA GLY A 25 18.49 6.72 8.85
C GLY A 25 17.40 6.75 9.92
N GLU A 26 16.15 7.03 9.55
CA GLU A 26 15.01 6.99 10.47
C GLU A 26 14.48 5.55 10.66
N HIS A 27 13.76 5.35 11.76
CA HIS A 27 13.18 4.06 12.14
C HIS A 27 11.76 3.90 11.62
N TYR A 28 11.50 2.76 10.99
CA TYR A 28 10.23 2.40 10.38
C TYR A 28 9.83 0.98 10.73
N PHE A 29 8.53 0.71 10.64
CA PHE A 29 8.02 -0.64 10.55
C PHE A 29 7.44 -0.91 9.16
N CYS A 30 7.35 -2.19 8.80
CA CYS A 30 6.65 -2.71 7.64
C CYS A 30 5.68 -3.81 8.08
N VAL A 31 4.39 -3.61 7.84
CA VAL A 31 3.36 -4.64 7.98
C VAL A 31 3.04 -5.22 6.62
N SER A 32 3.33 -6.51 6.45
CA SER A 32 3.01 -7.27 5.25
C SER A 32 1.74 -8.08 5.45
N SER A 33 0.80 -7.97 4.52
CA SER A 33 -0.50 -8.61 4.63
C SER A 33 -1.00 -9.15 3.30
N ILE A 34 -1.83 -10.19 3.38
CA ILE A 34 -2.55 -10.74 2.23
C ILE A 34 -4.02 -10.40 2.38
N ARG A 35 -4.66 -9.94 1.30
CA ARG A 35 -6.11 -9.84 1.21
C ARG A 35 -6.65 -11.01 0.41
N VAL A 36 -7.58 -11.73 1.01
CA VAL A 36 -8.26 -12.88 0.42
C VAL A 36 -9.74 -12.54 0.24
N ASP A 37 -10.35 -12.98 -0.86
CA ASP A 37 -11.80 -12.94 -1.03
C ASP A 37 -12.44 -14.10 -0.26
N CYS A 38 -13.51 -13.84 0.49
CA CYS A 38 -14.19 -14.89 1.25
C CYS A 38 -14.81 -15.93 0.33
N ASP A 39 -15.24 -15.52 -0.87
CA ASP A 39 -15.85 -16.41 -1.85
C ASP A 39 -14.81 -17.24 -2.62
N ASN A 40 -13.54 -16.81 -2.62
CA ASN A 40 -12.44 -17.54 -3.25
C ASN A 40 -11.17 -17.52 -2.39
N PRO A 41 -11.12 -18.35 -1.33
CA PRO A 41 -10.02 -18.35 -0.38
C PRO A 41 -8.68 -18.84 -0.97
N LEU A 42 -8.75 -19.58 -2.08
CA LEU A 42 -7.58 -20.13 -2.77
C LEU A 42 -6.95 -19.14 -3.75
N ALA A 43 -7.58 -17.99 -3.99
CA ALA A 43 -7.09 -16.95 -4.88
C ALA A 43 -6.94 -15.61 -4.14
N PRO A 44 -5.84 -15.42 -3.39
CA PRO A 44 -5.54 -14.13 -2.80
C PRO A 44 -5.62 -12.97 -3.81
N LEU A 45 -6.29 -11.88 -3.41
CA LEU A 45 -6.51 -10.71 -4.26
C LEU A 45 -5.24 -9.86 -4.39
N CYS A 46 -4.49 -9.71 -3.30
CA CYS A 46 -3.24 -8.97 -3.28
C CYS A 46 -2.37 -9.24 -2.07
N TRP A 47 -1.11 -8.86 -2.23
CA TRP A 47 -0.14 -8.66 -1.18
C TRP A 47 0.01 -7.15 -0.96
N THR A 48 0.02 -6.71 0.29
CA THR A 48 0.23 -5.31 0.64
C THR A 48 1.27 -5.19 1.74
N ASP A 49 2.33 -4.45 1.46
CA ASP A 49 3.26 -3.94 2.46
C ASP A 49 2.88 -2.50 2.83
N VAL A 50 2.80 -2.21 4.12
CA VAL A 50 2.58 -0.85 4.64
C VAL A 50 3.75 -0.44 5.49
N TYR A 51 4.36 0.69 5.15
CA TYR A 51 5.51 1.27 5.82
C TYR A 51 5.10 2.56 6.53
N ALA A 52 5.45 2.70 7.80
CA ALA A 52 5.26 3.95 8.55
C ALA A 52 6.34 4.09 9.64
N GLN A 53 6.53 5.31 10.13
CA GLN A 53 7.53 5.58 11.15
C GLN A 53 7.22 4.83 12.45
N GLU A 54 8.26 4.47 13.21
CA GLU A 54 8.16 3.71 14.46
C GLU A 54 7.22 4.36 15.49
N ILE A 55 7.08 5.69 15.46
CA ILE A 55 6.15 6.43 16.32
C ILE A 55 4.68 5.99 16.19
N TYR A 56 4.33 5.32 15.07
CA TYR A 56 2.98 4.83 14.80
C TYR A 56 2.79 3.35 15.12
N SER A 57 3.78 2.66 15.72
CA SER A 57 3.78 1.20 15.85
C SER A 57 2.61 0.62 16.67
N GLU A 58 1.94 1.42 17.51
CA GLU A 58 0.72 1.02 18.22
C GLU A 58 -0.41 0.57 17.27
N VAL A 59 -0.47 1.09 16.03
CA VAL A 59 -1.50 0.68 15.06
C VAL A 59 -1.34 -0.76 14.58
N ILE A 60 -0.19 -1.40 14.80
CA ILE A 60 0.06 -2.77 14.37
C ILE A 60 -0.88 -3.73 15.09
N GLU A 61 -1.09 -3.54 16.40
CA GLU A 61 -2.05 -4.35 17.17
C GLU A 61 -3.48 -4.02 16.77
N LEU A 62 -3.82 -2.73 16.60
CA LEU A 62 -5.14 -2.32 16.11
C LEU A 62 -5.48 -2.95 14.75
N ALA A 63 -4.49 -3.07 13.86
CA ALA A 63 -4.67 -3.70 12.55
C ALA A 63 -4.88 -5.22 12.64
N ARG A 64 -4.39 -5.88 13.70
CA ARG A 64 -4.70 -7.30 13.97
C ARG A 64 -6.14 -7.46 14.46
N GLU A 65 -6.59 -6.55 15.32
CA GLU A 65 -7.95 -6.55 15.87
C GLU A 65 -8.99 -6.14 14.83
N GLN A 66 -8.62 -5.27 13.89
CA GLN A 66 -9.51 -4.68 12.88
C GLN A 66 -8.99 -4.97 11.46
N PRO A 67 -9.00 -6.23 11.00
CA PRO A 67 -8.42 -6.61 9.70
C PRO A 67 -9.13 -5.99 8.48
N GLY A 68 -10.32 -5.41 8.66
CA GLY A 68 -11.03 -4.67 7.62
C GLY A 68 -10.42 -3.29 7.35
N GLU A 69 -9.82 -2.67 8.36
CA GLU A 69 -9.35 -1.30 8.32
C GLU A 69 -7.98 -1.17 7.62
N LEU A 70 -7.73 0.01 7.08
CA LEU A 70 -6.43 0.35 6.51
C LEU A 70 -5.55 0.92 7.61
N ILE A 71 -4.28 0.50 7.66
CA ILE A 71 -3.29 1.06 8.61
C ILE A 71 -3.20 2.58 8.52
N ALA A 72 -3.31 3.16 7.32
CA ALA A 72 -3.34 4.61 7.14
C ALA A 72 -4.54 5.27 7.88
N ALA A 73 -5.73 4.66 7.81
CA ALA A 73 -6.91 5.15 8.53
C ALA A 73 -6.77 4.96 10.05
N LEU A 74 -6.19 3.83 10.50
CA LEU A 74 -5.89 3.62 11.92
C LEU A 74 -4.91 4.66 12.46
N ILE A 75 -3.94 5.10 11.64
CA ILE A 75 -3.00 6.17 12.02
C ILE A 75 -3.73 7.52 12.13
N GLU A 76 -4.60 7.87 11.18
CA GLU A 76 -5.42 9.09 11.29
C GLU A 76 -6.25 9.10 12.57
N GLN A 77 -6.95 8.01 12.85
CA GLN A 77 -7.86 7.89 14.00
C GLN A 77 -7.12 7.87 15.34
N HIS A 78 -6.08 7.05 15.47
CA HIS A 78 -5.40 6.83 16.76
C HIS A 78 -4.46 7.97 17.13
N PHE A 79 -3.80 8.59 16.14
CA PHE A 79 -2.81 9.65 16.36
C PHE A 79 -3.34 11.06 16.06
N GLY A 80 -4.62 11.21 15.71
CA GLY A 80 -5.21 12.50 15.37
C GLY A 80 -4.53 13.16 14.17
N ARG A 81 -4.09 12.36 13.20
CA ARG A 81 -3.48 12.83 11.94
C ARG A 81 -4.53 12.97 10.85
N HIS A 82 -4.20 13.72 9.80
CA HIS A 82 -5.05 13.89 8.65
C HIS A 82 -4.26 13.66 7.36
N ILE A 83 -4.80 12.85 6.45
CA ILE A 83 -4.23 12.63 5.11
C ILE A 83 -4.85 13.66 4.16
N GLU A 84 -4.04 14.63 3.74
CA GLU A 84 -4.43 15.68 2.78
C GLU A 84 -4.21 15.20 1.33
N VAL A 85 -3.09 14.52 1.07
CA VAL A 85 -2.68 14.14 -0.29
C VAL A 85 -2.29 12.67 -0.36
N ILE A 86 -2.72 12.01 -1.44
CA ILE A 86 -2.30 10.65 -1.79
C ILE A 86 -1.66 10.66 -3.18
N ASP A 87 -0.33 10.49 -3.22
CA ASP A 87 0.39 10.27 -4.47
C ASP A 87 0.28 8.77 -4.84
N GLN A 88 -0.36 8.45 -5.97
CA GLN A 88 -0.51 7.07 -6.44
C GLN A 88 0.29 6.81 -7.72
N GLN A 89 1.17 5.81 -7.69
CA GLN A 89 1.87 5.29 -8.86
C GLN A 89 1.41 3.87 -9.17
N VAL A 90 1.10 3.61 -10.44
CA VAL A 90 0.65 2.31 -10.93
C VAL A 90 1.66 1.82 -11.97
N ARG A 91 2.16 0.60 -11.79
CA ARG A 91 3.19 0.00 -12.67
C ARG A 91 2.85 -1.46 -12.97
N ALA A 92 3.08 -1.89 -14.20
CA ALA A 92 3.16 -3.30 -14.52
C ALA A 92 4.46 -3.89 -13.95
N VAL A 93 4.38 -5.11 -13.41
CA VAL A 93 5.51 -5.86 -12.86
C VAL A 93 5.39 -7.33 -13.26
N LEU A 94 6.49 -8.07 -13.17
CA LEU A 94 6.43 -9.54 -13.17
C LEU A 94 6.43 -10.02 -11.73
N LEU A 95 5.61 -11.03 -11.42
CA LEU A 95 5.56 -11.60 -10.08
C LEU A 95 6.87 -12.34 -9.78
N THR A 96 7.54 -11.92 -8.71
CA THR A 96 8.66 -12.66 -8.13
C THR A 96 8.18 -14.01 -7.60
N ASN A 97 9.07 -14.98 -7.45
CA ASN A 97 8.73 -16.29 -6.86
C ASN A 97 8.04 -16.15 -5.49
N GLU A 98 8.51 -15.22 -4.65
CA GLU A 98 7.94 -14.96 -3.33
C GLU A 98 6.49 -14.44 -3.42
N ASN A 99 6.24 -13.43 -4.26
CA ASN A 99 4.91 -12.87 -4.44
C ASN A 99 3.96 -13.88 -5.09
N ALA A 100 4.41 -14.58 -6.13
CA ALA A 100 3.64 -15.58 -6.84
C ALA A 100 3.20 -16.72 -5.90
N LYS A 101 4.12 -17.23 -5.07
CA LYS A 101 3.81 -18.25 -4.07
C LYS A 101 2.80 -17.75 -3.03
N SER A 102 2.98 -16.54 -2.51
CA SER A 102 2.07 -15.95 -1.53
C SER A 102 0.67 -15.70 -2.10
N LEU A 103 0.58 -15.41 -3.39
CA LEU A 103 -0.66 -15.07 -4.08
C LEU A 103 -1.31 -16.24 -4.83
N ASN A 104 -0.74 -17.44 -4.72
CA ASN A 104 -1.15 -18.61 -5.48
C ASN A 104 -1.31 -18.30 -6.99
N ALA A 105 -0.29 -17.63 -7.54
CA ALA A 105 -0.20 -17.24 -8.93
C ALA A 105 1.04 -17.84 -9.59
N GLU A 106 1.11 -17.78 -10.92
CA GLU A 106 2.27 -18.25 -11.67
C GLU A 106 3.49 -17.31 -11.46
N THR A 107 4.68 -17.89 -11.28
CA THR A 107 5.91 -17.09 -11.16
C THR A 107 6.25 -16.47 -12.51
N GLY A 108 6.62 -15.19 -12.51
CA GLY A 108 6.94 -14.45 -13.73
C GLY A 108 5.71 -14.01 -14.52
N SER A 109 4.49 -14.34 -14.08
CA SER A 109 3.29 -13.79 -14.71
C SER A 109 3.16 -12.28 -14.45
N PRO A 110 2.42 -11.54 -15.30
CA PRO A 110 2.18 -10.13 -15.08
C PRO A 110 1.39 -9.86 -13.80
N GLY A 111 1.68 -8.71 -13.19
CA GLY A 111 0.93 -8.17 -12.08
C GLY A 111 0.91 -6.65 -12.14
N LEU A 112 0.02 -6.07 -11.33
CA LEU A 112 -0.09 -4.63 -11.14
C LEU A 112 0.45 -4.26 -9.77
N LYS A 113 1.48 -3.41 -9.73
CA LYS A 113 2.01 -2.81 -8.51
C LYS A 113 1.47 -1.40 -8.35
N ILE A 114 0.90 -1.11 -7.19
CA ILE A 114 0.40 0.20 -6.81
C ILE A 114 1.19 0.67 -5.58
N LEU A 115 1.93 1.76 -5.74
CA LEU A 115 2.58 2.48 -4.64
C LEU A 115 1.72 3.70 -4.29
N ARG A 116 1.37 3.86 -3.01
CA ARG A 116 0.68 5.04 -2.49
C ARG A 116 1.50 5.68 -1.39
N GLN A 117 1.67 6.99 -1.45
CA GLN A 117 2.30 7.79 -0.41
C GLN A 117 1.26 8.75 0.15
N TYR A 118 1.02 8.68 1.45
CA TYR A 118 0.00 9.44 2.15
C TYR A 118 0.68 10.56 2.93
N ARG A 119 0.29 11.81 2.67
CA ARG A 119 0.90 13.00 3.27
C ARG A 119 -0.12 13.80 4.05
N ASP A 120 0.33 14.40 5.14
CA ASP A 120 -0.47 15.36 5.88
C ASP A 120 -0.54 16.73 5.19
N ASP A 121 -1.28 17.64 5.81
CA ASP A 121 -1.47 19.03 5.38
C ASP A 121 -0.16 19.84 5.32
N THR A 122 0.87 19.42 6.07
CA THR A 122 2.22 19.99 6.00
C THR A 122 3.07 19.38 4.89
N GLY A 123 2.56 18.37 4.17
CA GLY A 123 3.26 17.64 3.12
C GLY A 123 4.19 16.52 3.63
N VAL A 124 4.22 16.29 4.94
CA VAL A 124 5.06 15.26 5.56
C VAL A 124 4.48 13.88 5.26
N LEU A 125 5.37 12.95 4.89
CA LEU A 125 4.98 11.58 4.60
C LEU A 125 4.60 10.85 5.89
N MET A 126 3.34 10.42 5.97
CA MET A 126 2.83 9.66 7.10
C MET A 126 3.02 8.15 6.89
N VAL A 127 2.55 7.66 5.74
CA VAL A 127 2.43 6.23 5.44
C VAL A 127 2.77 5.99 3.98
N VAL A 128 3.34 4.83 3.68
CA VAL A 128 3.51 4.31 2.33
C VAL A 128 2.86 2.95 2.24
N SER A 129 2.11 2.67 1.18
CA SER A 129 1.68 1.31 0.88
C SER A 129 2.16 0.85 -0.49
N GLU A 130 2.62 -0.39 -0.57
CA GLU A 130 2.92 -1.08 -1.82
C GLU A 130 2.03 -2.30 -1.93
N THR A 131 1.15 -2.30 -2.92
CA THR A 131 0.24 -3.40 -3.17
C THR A 131 0.54 -4.04 -4.52
N ILE A 132 0.57 -5.37 -4.56
CA ILE A 132 0.75 -6.16 -5.77
C ILE A 132 -0.49 -7.02 -5.98
N HIS A 133 -1.07 -6.93 -7.17
CA HIS A 133 -2.17 -7.75 -7.64
C HIS A 133 -1.69 -8.64 -8.81
N PRO A 134 -2.00 -9.95 -8.83
CA PRO A 134 -1.89 -10.75 -10.04
C PRO A 134 -2.83 -10.21 -11.13
N GLU A 135 -2.46 -10.37 -12.40
CA GLU A 135 -3.21 -9.82 -13.55
C GLU A 135 -4.70 -10.21 -13.60
N ASP A 136 -5.06 -11.39 -13.10
CA ASP A 136 -6.40 -11.94 -13.17
C ASP A 136 -7.28 -11.61 -11.95
N ARG A 137 -6.78 -10.76 -11.02
CA ARG A 137 -7.45 -10.43 -9.75
C ARG A 137 -7.91 -8.99 -9.62
N PHE A 138 -7.38 -8.06 -10.41
CA PHE A 138 -7.64 -6.64 -10.22
C PHE A 138 -7.58 -5.83 -11.50
N THR A 139 -8.58 -4.97 -11.70
CA THR A 139 -8.63 -4.02 -12.80
C THR A 139 -8.76 -2.60 -12.23
N LEU A 140 -7.84 -1.71 -12.62
CA LEU A 140 -7.97 -0.28 -12.36
C LEU A 140 -8.70 0.39 -13.51
N VAL A 141 -9.89 0.92 -13.26
CA VAL A 141 -10.66 1.70 -14.23
C VAL A 141 -10.60 3.18 -13.85
N THR A 142 -10.18 4.02 -14.78
CA THR A 142 -10.20 5.49 -14.60
C THR A 142 -10.91 6.12 -15.78
N GLN A 143 -11.98 6.86 -15.51
CA GLN A 143 -12.68 7.65 -16.51
C GLN A 143 -12.25 9.11 -16.38
N MET A 144 -11.69 9.67 -17.46
CA MET A 144 -11.32 11.07 -17.53
C MET A 144 -12.23 11.78 -18.53
N ARG A 145 -12.77 12.94 -18.13
CA ARG A 145 -13.61 13.78 -18.99
C ARG A 145 -12.90 15.10 -19.25
N ARG A 146 -12.80 15.47 -20.53
CA ARG A 146 -12.30 16.79 -20.93
C ARG A 146 -13.44 17.80 -20.79
N GLU A 147 -13.18 18.93 -20.13
CA GLU A 147 -14.12 20.06 -20.13
C GLU A 147 -14.19 20.69 -21.53
N LYS A 148 -15.39 21.09 -21.95
CA LYS A 148 -15.55 21.88 -23.17
C LYS A 148 -15.01 23.29 -22.90
N GLY A 149 -13.99 23.72 -23.64
CA GLY A 149 -13.52 25.09 -23.54
C GLY A 149 -14.66 26.06 -23.84
N LEU A 150 -14.84 27.09 -23.01
CA LEU A 150 -15.65 28.23 -23.39
C LEU A 150 -14.89 28.96 -24.51
N ASN A 151 -15.37 28.85 -25.74
CA ASN A 151 -15.01 29.80 -26.77
C ASN A 151 -15.59 31.15 -26.33
N SER A 152 -14.76 32.02 -25.76
CA SER A 152 -15.05 33.44 -25.66
C SER A 152 -15.16 33.98 -27.08
N VAL A 153 -16.38 34.32 -27.49
CA VAL A 153 -16.65 35.10 -28.71
C VAL A 153 -16.19 36.54 -28.47
#